data_AF-A0ABC9NWH5-F1
#
_entry.id   AF-A0ABC9NWH5-F1
#
_cell.length_a   1.000
_cell.length_b   1.000
_cell.length_c   1.000
_cell.angle_alpha   90.00
_cell.angle_beta   90.00
_cell.angle_gamma   90.00
#
_symmetry.space_group_name_H-M   'P 1'
#
loop_
_entity.id
_entity.type
_entity.pdbx_description
1 polymer ?
#
loop_
_entity_poly.entity_id
_entity_poly.type
_entity_poly.pdbx_seq_one_letter_code
_entity_poly.pdbx_strand_id
1 'polypeptide(L)'
;MNAEVKRLHEDEDIQKTKGIYEYLLCKDKDPFAGRLLNLRVLDKRDKMAALSKQEGNCPICKQHFEFEEMEGDHIKPWGKGGHTIPDNCQMLCRDCNGKKTDKY
;
A
#
# COMPACT_ATOMS: atom_id res chain seq x y z
N MET A 1 0.78 -16.75 18.30
CA MET A 1 -0.30 -16.77 17.29
C MET A 1 -1.49 -15.90 17.70
N ASN A 2 -2.13 -16.14 18.86
CA ASN A 2 -3.31 -15.35 19.29
C ASN A 2 -3.06 -13.83 19.42
N ALA A 3 -1.90 -13.40 19.91
CA ALA A 3 -1.56 -11.97 20.00
C ALA A 3 -1.46 -11.30 18.62
N GLU A 4 -0.89 -12.00 17.64
CA GLU A 4 -0.73 -11.50 16.28
C GLU A 4 -2.08 -11.46 15.55
N VAL A 5 -2.93 -12.47 15.75
CA VAL A 5 -4.32 -12.47 15.27
C VAL A 5 -5.09 -11.28 15.83
N LYS A 6 -4.98 -11.03 17.16
CA LYS A 6 -5.65 -9.90 17.80
C LYS A 6 -5.18 -8.56 17.22
N ARG A 7 -3.86 -8.39 17.06
CA ARG A 7 -3.28 -7.19 16.44
C ARG A 7 -3.80 -6.96 15.02
N LEU A 8 -3.86 -8.00 14.20
CA LEU A 8 -4.37 -7.91 12.82
C LEU A 8 -5.87 -7.63 12.79
N HIS A 9 -6.64 -8.13 13.76
CA HIS A 9 -8.06 -7.78 13.88
C HIS A 9 -8.31 -6.32 14.30
N GLU A 10 -7.37 -5.72 15.02
CA GLU A 10 -7.41 -4.31 15.44
C GLU A 10 -6.89 -3.35 14.34
N ASP A 11 -6.27 -3.87 13.29
CA ASP A 11 -5.72 -3.07 12.19
C ASP A 11 -6.84 -2.62 11.23
N GLU A 12 -7.10 -1.31 11.21
CA GLU A 12 -8.12 -0.69 10.36
C GLU A 12 -7.81 -0.76 8.87
N ASP A 13 -6.55 -1.03 8.49
CA ASP A 13 -6.17 -1.22 7.10
C ASP A 13 -6.62 -2.57 6.54
N ILE A 14 -6.98 -3.55 7.38
CA ILE A 14 -7.38 -4.90 6.92
C ILE A 14 -8.88 -4.94 6.62
N GLN A 15 -9.25 -5.12 5.34
CA GLN A 15 -10.67 -5.26 4.99
C GLN A 15 -11.15 -6.72 5.03
N LYS A 16 -10.26 -7.70 4.84
CA LYS A 16 -10.60 -9.13 4.83
C LYS A 16 -10.04 -9.86 6.05
N THR A 17 -10.79 -9.81 7.15
CA THR A 17 -10.45 -10.52 8.40
C THR A 17 -10.32 -12.04 8.24
N LYS A 18 -11.08 -12.66 7.32
CA LYS A 18 -10.95 -14.09 7.01
C LYS A 18 -9.57 -14.47 6.47
N GLY A 19 -8.89 -13.55 5.80
CA GLY A 19 -7.55 -13.77 5.23
C GLY A 19 -6.42 -13.72 6.25
N ILE A 20 -6.68 -13.30 7.50
CA ILE A 20 -5.68 -13.17 8.56
C ILE A 20 -5.00 -14.53 8.85
N TYR A 21 -5.79 -15.60 8.96
CA TYR A 21 -5.25 -16.93 9.22
C TYR A 21 -4.39 -17.44 8.07
N GLU A 22 -4.87 -17.27 6.83
CA GLU A 22 -4.12 -17.66 5.62
C GLU A 22 -2.79 -16.89 5.54
N TYR A 23 -2.83 -15.56 5.76
CA TYR A 23 -1.65 -14.71 5.82
C TYR A 23 -0.65 -15.18 6.87
N LEU A 24 -1.08 -15.45 8.10
CA LEU A 24 -0.19 -15.89 9.18
C LEU A 24 0.48 -17.23 8.90
N LEU A 25 -0.19 -18.13 8.18
CA LEU A 25 0.35 -19.45 7.83
C LEU A 25 1.36 -19.39 6.67
N CYS A 26 1.26 -18.40 5.78
CA CYS A 26 2.10 -18.34 4.57
C CYS A 26 3.03 -17.13 4.49
N LYS A 27 2.95 -16.12 5.38
CA LYS A 27 3.73 -14.87 5.28
C LYS A 27 5.24 -15.07 5.20
N ASP A 28 5.78 -16.13 5.78
CA ASP A 28 7.21 -16.45 5.76
C ASP A 28 7.66 -17.09 4.43
N LYS A 29 6.73 -17.68 3.68
CA LYS A 29 6.99 -18.40 2.41
C LYS A 29 6.56 -17.60 1.19
N ASP A 30 5.46 -16.86 1.28
CA ASP A 30 4.92 -16.01 0.22
C ASP A 30 5.15 -14.54 0.58
N PRO A 31 6.14 -13.85 -0.02
CA PRO A 31 6.38 -12.43 0.22
C PRO A 31 5.23 -11.54 -0.25
N PHE A 32 4.29 -12.07 -1.04
CA PHE A 32 3.09 -11.38 -1.53
C PHE A 32 1.83 -11.75 -0.75
N ALA A 33 1.96 -12.43 0.40
CA ALA A 33 0.83 -12.85 1.23
C ALA A 33 -0.07 -11.68 1.68
N GLY A 34 0.43 -10.44 1.67
CA GLY A 34 -0.36 -9.23 1.99
C GLY A 34 -1.65 -9.09 1.17
N ARG A 35 -1.68 -9.62 -0.06
CA ARG A 35 -2.90 -9.66 -0.91
C ARG A 35 -4.08 -10.39 -0.28
N LEU A 36 -3.82 -11.31 0.66
CA LEU A 36 -4.86 -12.10 1.33
C LEU A 36 -5.70 -11.26 2.31
N LEU A 37 -5.15 -10.14 2.78
CA LEU A 37 -5.77 -9.26 3.77
C LEU A 37 -6.71 -8.22 3.14
N ASN A 38 -6.65 -8.05 1.80
CA ASN A 38 -7.37 -7.02 1.06
C ASN A 38 -7.24 -5.65 1.74
N LEU A 39 -6.02 -5.11 1.74
CA LEU A 39 -5.71 -3.88 2.47
C LEU A 39 -6.50 -2.69 1.92
N ARG A 40 -6.77 -1.71 2.80
CA ARG A 40 -7.48 -0.49 2.46
C ARG A 40 -6.74 0.25 1.35
N VAL A 41 -7.51 0.71 0.37
CA VAL A 41 -7.01 1.54 -0.72
C VAL A 41 -6.95 3.00 -0.26
N LEU A 42 -5.89 3.71 -0.65
CA LEU A 42 -5.74 5.14 -0.43
C LEU A 42 -6.93 5.92 -1.03
N ASP A 43 -7.49 6.84 -0.24
CA ASP A 43 -8.62 7.66 -0.65
C ASP A 43 -8.24 8.64 -1.75
N LYS A 44 -9.20 8.97 -2.64
CA LYS A 44 -8.96 9.93 -3.74
C LYS A 44 -8.45 11.28 -3.24
N ARG A 45 -8.90 11.70 -2.06
CA ARG A 45 -8.50 12.98 -1.44
C ARG A 45 -7.00 12.98 -1.08
N ASP A 46 -6.51 11.88 -0.54
CA ASP A 46 -5.10 11.71 -0.16
C ASP A 46 -4.22 11.59 -1.40
N LYS A 47 -4.68 10.86 -2.43
CA LYS A 47 -4.02 10.78 -3.73
C LYS A 47 -3.87 12.15 -4.39
N MET A 48 -4.92 12.97 -4.36
CA MET A 48 -4.86 14.35 -4.87
C MET A 48 -3.91 15.23 -4.07
N ALA A 49 -3.90 15.09 -2.74
CA ALA A 49 -2.96 15.81 -1.88
C ALA A 49 -1.51 15.41 -2.18
N ALA A 50 -1.23 14.11 -2.37
CA ALA A 50 0.09 13.61 -2.75
C ALA A 50 0.50 14.09 -4.16
N LEU A 51 -0.42 14.09 -5.13
CA LEU A 51 -0.17 14.62 -6.47
C LEU A 51 0.22 16.10 -6.42
N SER A 52 -0.51 16.90 -5.65
CA SER A 52 -0.24 18.33 -5.49
C SER A 52 1.10 18.59 -4.82
N LYS A 53 1.45 17.80 -3.78
CA LYS A 53 2.77 17.87 -3.13
C LYS A 53 3.91 17.47 -4.07
N GLN A 54 3.66 16.57 -5.00
CA GLN A 54 4.63 16.08 -5.98
C GLN A 54 4.67 16.91 -7.27
N GLU A 55 3.78 17.90 -7.42
CA GLU A 55 3.62 18.70 -8.64
C GLU A 55 3.40 17.83 -9.90
N GLY A 56 2.66 16.73 -9.75
CA GLY A 56 2.43 15.76 -10.83
C GLY A 56 3.65 14.89 -11.19
N ASN A 57 4.76 15.02 -10.47
CA ASN A 57 5.99 14.29 -10.79
C ASN A 57 6.04 12.93 -10.09
N CYS A 58 6.33 11.88 -10.84
CA CYS A 58 6.61 10.57 -10.27
C CYS A 58 7.96 10.61 -9.49
N PRO A 59 8.02 10.22 -8.22
CA PRO A 59 9.22 10.30 -7.40
C PRO A 59 10.35 9.37 -7.88
N ILE A 60 10.01 8.32 -8.65
CA ILE A 60 10.95 7.33 -9.18
C ILE A 60 11.58 7.79 -10.50
N CYS A 61 10.77 8.05 -11.54
CA CYS A 61 11.28 8.44 -12.86
C CYS A 61 11.40 9.96 -13.07
N LYS A 62 10.91 10.77 -12.13
CA LYS A 62 10.93 12.25 -12.17
C LYS A 62 10.25 12.87 -13.39
N GLN A 63 9.40 12.11 -14.09
CA GLN A 63 8.56 12.61 -15.18
C GLN A 63 7.22 13.10 -14.62
N HIS A 64 6.64 14.09 -15.29
CA HIS A 64 5.32 14.63 -14.99
C HIS A 64 4.22 13.78 -15.63
N PHE A 65 3.13 13.57 -14.89
CA PHE A 65 1.96 12.80 -15.32
C PHE A 65 0.68 13.43 -14.79
N GLU A 66 -0.42 13.22 -15.52
CA GLU A 66 -1.75 13.60 -15.06
C GLU A 66 -2.27 12.63 -13.99
N PHE A 67 -3.24 13.07 -13.18
CA PHE A 67 -3.84 12.24 -12.12
C PHE A 67 -4.33 10.87 -12.62
N GLU A 68 -4.88 10.82 -13.84
CA GLU A 68 -5.43 9.60 -14.45
C GLU A 68 -4.35 8.61 -14.89
N GLU A 69 -3.13 9.09 -15.10
CA GLU A 69 -1.96 8.31 -15.53
C GLU A 69 -1.14 7.80 -14.32
N MET A 70 -1.53 8.21 -13.11
CA MET A 70 -0.85 7.86 -11.87
C MET A 70 -1.73 6.99 -10.97
N GLU A 71 -1.07 6.20 -10.15
CA GLU A 71 -1.67 5.37 -9.12
C GLU A 71 -1.13 5.77 -7.75
N GLY A 72 -2.03 5.84 -6.78
CA GLY A 72 -1.63 6.08 -5.40
C GLY A 72 -1.07 4.80 -4.79
N ASP A 73 0.12 4.90 -4.23
CA ASP A 73 0.91 3.81 -3.69
C ASP A 73 1.40 4.16 -2.28
N HIS A 74 1.62 3.14 -1.46
CA HIS A 74 2.17 3.30 -0.12
C HIS A 74 3.70 3.39 -0.19
N ILE A 75 4.28 4.49 0.30
CA ILE A 75 5.74 4.70 0.37
C ILE A 75 6.40 3.53 1.10
N LYS A 76 5.86 3.20 2.28
CA LYS A 76 6.24 2.02 3.06
C LYS A 76 5.14 0.96 2.91
N PRO A 77 5.48 -0.25 2.43
CA PRO A 77 4.53 -1.35 2.34
C PRO A 77 3.94 -1.73 3.71
N TRP A 78 2.69 -2.19 3.73
CA TRP A 78 2.01 -2.58 4.96
C TRP A 78 2.73 -3.69 5.73
N GLY A 79 3.30 -4.67 5.01
CA GLY A 79 4.09 -5.75 5.63
C GLY A 79 5.32 -5.28 6.41
N LYS A 80 5.78 -4.04 6.20
CA LYS A 80 6.88 -3.40 6.95
C LYS A 80 6.39 -2.43 8.02
N GLY A 81 5.08 -2.34 8.26
CA GLY A 81 4.45 -1.37 9.15
C GLY A 81 4.25 -0.01 8.51
N GLY A 82 3.83 0.02 7.24
CA GLY A 82 3.23 1.19 6.62
C GLY A 82 1.71 1.14 6.74
N HIS A 83 1.08 2.29 6.93
CA HIS A 83 -0.38 2.39 7.09
C HIS A 83 -1.02 3.21 5.96
N THR A 84 -2.33 3.10 5.77
CA THR A 84 -3.07 3.91 4.78
C THR A 84 -3.33 5.31 5.34
N ILE A 85 -2.27 6.12 5.38
CA ILE A 85 -2.30 7.51 5.85
C ILE A 85 -1.74 8.45 4.78
N PRO A 86 -2.16 9.74 4.77
CA PRO A 86 -1.70 10.71 3.77
C PRO A 86 -0.18 10.87 3.70
N ASP A 87 0.52 10.71 4.83
CA ASP A 87 1.98 10.82 4.90
C ASP A 87 2.71 9.60 4.33
N ASN A 88 2.02 8.46 4.20
CA ASN A 88 2.53 7.26 3.56
C ASN A 88 2.03 7.13 2.12
N CYS A 89 1.31 8.13 1.58
CA CYS A 89 0.78 8.16 0.24
C CYS A 89 1.76 8.84 -0.73
N GLN A 90 2.07 8.17 -1.84
CA GLN A 90 2.75 8.77 -2.99
C GLN A 90 2.00 8.46 -4.29
N MET A 91 2.11 9.32 -5.29
CA MET A 91 1.62 9.03 -6.64
C MET A 91 2.77 8.50 -7.49
N LEU A 92 2.61 7.31 -8.08
CA LEU A 92 3.54 6.71 -9.02
C LEU A 92 2.90 6.61 -10.40
N CYS A 93 3.67 6.77 -11.48
CA CYS A 93 3.16 6.39 -12.80
C CYS A 93 2.95 4.87 -12.87
N ARG A 94 2.02 4.40 -13.72
CA ARG A 94 1.67 2.98 -13.85
C ARG A 94 2.88 2.06 -14.05
N ASP A 95 3.85 2.50 -14.85
CA ASP A 95 5.08 1.74 -15.12
C ASP A 95 5.98 1.61 -13.88
N CYS A 96 6.13 2.69 -13.10
CA CYS A 96 6.93 2.66 -11.88
C CYS A 96 6.20 1.91 -10.76
N ASN A 97 4.88 2.07 -10.67
CA ASN A 97 4.06 1.34 -9.72
C ASN A 97 4.10 -0.17 -9.97
N GLY A 98 3.94 -0.61 -11.23
CA GLY A 98 4.01 -2.03 -11.59
C GLY A 98 5.38 -2.67 -11.40
N LYS A 99 6.46 -1.88 -11.45
CA LYS A 99 7.83 -2.33 -11.13
C LYS A 99 8.10 -2.33 -9.63
N LYS A 100 7.36 -1.54 -8.84
CA LYS A 100 7.49 -1.53 -7.39
C LYS A 100 6.98 -2.85 -6.87
N THR A 101 7.82 -3.51 -6.07
CA THR A 101 7.46 -4.75 -5.39
C THR A 101 7.37 -4.45 -3.91
N ASP A 102 6.51 -5.18 -3.19
CA ASP A 102 6.37 -5.09 -1.73
C ASP A 102 7.65 -5.47 -0.95
N LYS A 103 8.76 -5.73 -1.66
CA LYS A 103 10.07 -6.04 -1.09
C LYS A 103 10.80 -4.81 -0.56
N TYR A 104 10.48 -3.59 -0.99
CA TYR A 104 11.17 -2.37 -0.57
C TYR A 104 10.21 -1.34 0.00
#